data_AF-A0A9Q4G1B8-F1
#
_entry.id   AF-A0A9Q4G1B8-F1
#
_cell.length_a   1.000
_cell.length_b   1.000
_cell.length_c   1.000
_cell.angle_alpha   90.00
_cell.angle_beta   90.00
_cell.angle_gamma   90.00
#
_symmetry.space_group_name_H-M   'P 1'
#
loop_
_entity.id
_entity.type
_entity.pdbx_description
1 polymer ?
#
loop_
_entity_poly.entity_id
_entity_poly.type
_entity_poly.pdbx_seq_one_letter_code
_entity_poly.pdbx_strand_id
1 'polypeptide(L)'
;MQNNSDWTTIEEVRGTIENTYEGCQLRTKIELKSWAHHSENCHANGEYPLPFLNYVAGMRDVDYLEQVKGNVLDCEDLGGKEDVIKYLMKRMNR
;
A
#
# COMPACT_ATOMS: atom_id res chain seq x y z
N MET A 1 1.70 -0.10 30.07
CA MET A 1 0.82 -0.13 28.89
C MET A 1 1.37 0.90 27.93
N GLN A 2 2.06 0.47 26.88
CA GLN A 2 2.48 1.38 25.81
C GLN A 2 1.22 1.91 25.13
N ASN A 3 1.13 3.22 24.93
CA ASN A 3 0.09 3.80 24.09
C ASN A 3 0.28 3.21 22.68
N ASN A 4 -0.67 2.38 22.24
CA ASN A 4 -0.69 1.77 20.92
C ASN A 4 -1.06 2.79 19.82
N SER A 5 -0.58 4.04 19.89
CA SER A 5 -0.84 5.05 18.86
C SER A 5 -0.18 4.73 17.51
N ASP A 6 0.73 3.74 17.50
CA ASP A 6 1.51 3.33 16.34
C ASP A 6 0.94 2.09 15.63
N TRP A 7 -0.28 1.65 15.98
CA TRP A 7 -0.92 0.46 15.41
C TRP A 7 -2.34 0.81 14.94
N THR A 8 -2.80 0.18 13.86
CA THR A 8 -4.16 0.36 13.31
C THR A 8 -4.85 -0.99 13.13
N THR A 9 -6.17 -1.01 13.06
CA THR A 9 -6.99 -2.22 12.84
C THR A 9 -7.29 -2.44 11.36
N ILE A 10 -7.69 -3.65 10.97
CA ILE A 10 -8.06 -3.93 9.58
C ILE A 10 -9.34 -3.19 9.16
N GLU A 11 -10.25 -2.96 10.10
CA GLU A 11 -11.47 -2.19 9.89
C GLU A 11 -11.16 -0.71 9.58
N GLU A 12 -10.22 -0.10 10.31
CA GLU A 12 -9.73 1.26 10.03
C GLU A 12 -9.04 1.35 8.66
N VAL A 13 -8.27 0.32 8.29
CA VAL A 13 -7.63 0.23 6.96
C VAL A 13 -8.68 0.24 5.86
N ARG A 14 -9.68 -0.66 5.95
CA ARG A 14 -10.76 -0.77 4.96
C ARG A 14 -11.54 0.54 4.83
N GLY A 15 -11.90 1.16 5.95
CA GLY A 15 -12.56 2.46 5.96
C GLY A 15 -11.70 3.57 5.36
N THR A 16 -10.38 3.57 5.61
CA THR A 16 -9.47 4.55 5.01
C THR A 16 -9.43 4.41 3.49
N ILE A 17 -9.32 3.18 2.98
CA ILE A 17 -9.28 2.92 1.54
C ILE A 17 -10.61 3.35 0.89
N GLU A 18 -11.74 2.93 1.43
CA GLU A 18 -13.07 3.29 0.92
C GLU A 18 -13.25 4.82 0.79
N ASN A 19 -12.79 5.58 1.79
CA ASN A 19 -12.95 7.03 1.82
C ASN A 19 -11.95 7.81 0.96
N THR A 20 -10.78 7.25 0.67
CA THR A 20 -9.67 8.03 0.07
C THR A 20 -9.33 7.60 -1.35
N TYR A 21 -9.59 6.35 -1.72
CA TYR A 21 -9.00 5.73 -2.90
C TYR A 21 -9.35 6.47 -4.20
N GLU A 22 -10.61 6.82 -4.43
CA GLU A 22 -11.05 7.46 -5.68
C GLU A 22 -10.40 8.83 -5.91
N GLY A 23 -10.19 9.62 -4.85
CA GLY A 23 -9.62 10.97 -4.91
C GLY A 23 -8.09 11.02 -4.98
N CYS A 24 -7.41 9.87 -4.89
CA CYS A 24 -5.96 9.80 -4.79
C CYS A 24 -5.23 9.78 -6.14
N GLN A 25 -4.02 10.32 -6.15
CA GLN A 25 -3.09 10.18 -7.27
C GLN A 25 -2.60 8.72 -7.40
N LEU A 26 -2.11 8.35 -8.60
CA LEU A 26 -1.61 6.99 -8.88
C LEU A 26 -0.62 6.48 -7.83
N ARG A 27 0.30 7.34 -7.36
CA ARG A 27 1.26 6.97 -6.31
C ARG A 27 0.55 6.49 -5.04
N THR A 28 -0.34 7.32 -4.52
CA THR A 28 -1.07 7.02 -3.28
C THR A 28 -1.98 5.81 -3.45
N LYS A 29 -2.55 5.59 -4.64
CA LYS A 29 -3.30 4.35 -4.92
C LYS A 29 -2.42 3.09 -4.83
N ILE A 30 -1.19 3.15 -5.37
CA ILE A 30 -0.21 2.05 -5.23
C ILE A 30 0.13 1.83 -3.75
N GLU A 31 0.38 2.91 -2.99
CA GLU A 31 0.68 2.84 -1.56
C GLU A 31 -0.48 2.25 -0.76
N LEU A 32 -1.72 2.68 -1.03
CA LEU A 32 -2.94 2.19 -0.37
C LEU A 32 -3.16 0.71 -0.66
N LYS A 33 -2.99 0.25 -1.91
CA LYS A 33 -3.11 -1.18 -2.25
C LYS A 33 -2.03 -2.02 -1.57
N SER A 34 -0.80 -1.53 -1.55
CA SER A 34 0.33 -2.18 -0.88
C SER A 34 0.11 -2.29 0.63
N TRP A 35 -0.36 -1.22 1.25
CA TRP A 35 -0.73 -1.19 2.65
C TRP A 35 -1.95 -2.08 2.96
N ALA A 36 -2.94 -2.14 2.08
CA ALA A 36 -4.09 -3.04 2.22
C ALA A 36 -3.64 -4.50 2.26
N HIS A 37 -2.79 -4.90 1.33
CA HIS A 37 -2.24 -6.25 1.30
C HIS A 37 -1.44 -6.58 2.57
N HIS A 38 -0.56 -5.67 3.00
CA HIS A 38 0.15 -5.80 4.27
C HIS A 38 -0.81 -5.99 5.45
N SER A 39 -1.88 -5.19 5.50
CA SER A 39 -2.84 -5.20 6.59
C SER A 39 -3.66 -6.48 6.66
N GLU A 40 -4.12 -6.99 5.52
CA GLU A 40 -4.82 -8.28 5.45
C GLU A 40 -3.89 -9.43 5.89
N ASN A 41 -2.60 -9.38 5.53
CA ASN A 41 -1.63 -10.37 5.98
C ASN A 41 -1.37 -10.28 7.50
N CYS A 42 -1.20 -9.08 8.06
CA CYS A 42 -1.07 -8.91 9.52
C CYS A 42 -2.31 -9.47 10.24
N HIS A 43 -3.50 -9.12 9.78
CA HIS A 43 -4.75 -9.60 10.36
C HIS A 43 -4.86 -11.13 10.33
N ALA A 44 -4.52 -11.75 9.20
CA ALA A 44 -4.50 -13.21 9.07
C ALA A 44 -3.53 -13.91 10.03
N ASN A 45 -2.47 -13.21 10.48
CA ASN A 45 -1.49 -13.70 11.43
C ASN A 45 -1.78 -13.27 12.89
N GLY A 46 -2.89 -12.57 13.15
CA GLY A 46 -3.22 -12.06 14.49
C GLY A 46 -2.39 -10.85 14.93
N GLU A 47 -1.79 -10.15 13.97
CA GLU A 47 -0.99 -8.93 14.18
C GLU A 47 -1.78 -7.68 13.77
N TYR A 48 -1.41 -6.53 14.35
CA TYR A 48 -1.95 -5.24 13.91
C TYR A 48 -1.11 -4.71 12.74
N PRO A 49 -1.72 -4.16 11.68
CA PRO A 49 -0.98 -3.39 10.70
C PRO A 49 -0.36 -2.12 11.28
N LEU A 50 0.70 -1.66 10.61
CA LEU A 50 1.22 -0.31 10.82
C LEU A 50 0.23 0.74 10.27
N PRO A 51 0.14 1.93 10.87
CA PRO A 51 -0.52 3.08 10.28
C PRO A 51 0.03 3.41 8.90
N PHE A 52 -0.82 3.88 7.99
CA PHE A 52 -0.47 4.16 6.60
C PHE A 52 0.82 4.98 6.44
N LEU A 53 0.97 6.07 7.20
CA LEU A 53 2.15 6.95 7.11
C LEU A 53 3.43 6.23 7.56
N ASN A 54 3.36 5.38 8.58
CA ASN A 54 4.50 4.60 9.06
C ASN A 54 4.88 3.52 8.04
N TYR A 55 3.89 2.86 7.45
CA TYR A 55 4.10 1.90 6.37
C TYR A 55 4.81 2.55 5.18
N VAL A 56 4.29 3.65 4.66
CA VAL A 56 4.86 4.35 3.49
C VAL A 56 6.25 4.93 3.79
N ALA A 57 6.49 5.44 5.00
CA ALA A 57 7.80 5.94 5.39
C ALA A 57 8.90 4.87 5.35
N GLY A 58 8.55 3.60 5.56
CA GLY A 58 9.47 2.46 5.46
C GLY A 58 9.65 1.88 4.06
N MET A 59 8.89 2.35 3.07
CA MET A 59 8.79 1.74 1.76
C MET A 59 9.47 2.59 0.67
N ARG A 60 10.20 1.93 -0.24
CA ARG A 60 10.84 2.56 -1.39
C ARG A 60 10.18 2.14 -2.69
N ASP A 61 10.40 2.91 -3.75
CA ASP A 61 9.85 2.64 -5.09
C ASP A 61 10.18 1.23 -5.61
N VAL A 62 11.36 0.69 -5.27
CA VAL A 62 11.76 -0.68 -5.61
C VAL A 62 10.88 -1.73 -4.92
N ASP A 63 10.49 -1.48 -3.67
CA ASP A 63 9.72 -2.44 -2.87
C ASP A 63 8.28 -2.56 -3.46
N TYR A 64 7.69 -1.45 -3.90
CA TYR A 64 6.42 -1.47 -4.64
C TYR A 64 6.55 -2.16 -6.01
N LEU A 65 7.67 -1.93 -6.71
CA LEU A 65 7.93 -2.54 -8.01
C LEU A 65 8.00 -4.07 -7.92
N GLU A 66 8.63 -4.59 -6.86
CA GLU A 66 8.68 -6.04 -6.59
C GLU A 66 7.30 -6.63 -6.33
N GLN A 67 6.45 -5.94 -5.55
CA GLN A 67 5.08 -6.37 -5.32
C GLN A 67 4.25 -6.41 -6.62
N VAL A 68 4.37 -5.41 -7.48
CA VAL A 68 3.69 -5.39 -8.79
C VAL A 68 4.20 -6.53 -9.69
N LYS A 69 5.52 -6.73 -9.77
CA LYS A 69 6.11 -7.81 -10.56
C LYS A 69 5.67 -9.19 -10.07
N GLY A 70 5.60 -9.38 -8.76
CA GLY A 70 5.14 -10.60 -8.09
C GLY A 70 3.63 -10.84 -8.14
N ASN A 71 2.83 -9.97 -8.79
CA ASN A 71 1.36 -10.02 -8.78
C ASN A 71 0.74 -9.94 -7.38
N VAL A 72 1.45 -9.33 -6.43
CA VAL A 72 0.91 -9.04 -5.09
C VAL A 72 -0.12 -7.91 -5.18
N LEU A 73 0.16 -6.91 -6.04
CA LEU A 73 -0.77 -5.82 -6.29
C LEU A 73 -1.54 -6.06 -7.58
N ASP A 74 -2.86 -6.14 -7.46
CA ASP A 74 -3.75 -5.98 -8.59
C ASP A 74 -3.69 -4.54 -9.11
N CYS A 75 -3.43 -4.40 -10.41
CA CYS A 75 -3.19 -3.13 -11.08
C CYS A 75 -4.23 -2.82 -12.16
N GLU A 76 -5.30 -3.60 -12.32
CA GLU A 76 -6.28 -3.42 -13.40
C GLU A 76 -6.88 -1.99 -13.39
N ASP A 77 -7.29 -1.52 -12.22
CA ASP A 77 -7.85 -0.18 -11.99
C ASP A 77 -6.79 0.93 -11.90
N LEU A 78 -5.50 0.57 -11.95
CA LEU A 78 -4.37 1.51 -11.97
C LEU A 78 -3.86 1.80 -13.40
N GLY A 79 -4.56 1.33 -14.42
CA GLY A 79 -4.13 1.40 -15.82
C GLY A 79 -3.32 0.18 -16.29
N GLY A 80 -3.25 -0.87 -15.47
CA GLY A 80 -2.59 -2.12 -15.79
C GLY A 80 -1.15 -2.24 -15.29
N LYS A 81 -0.70 -3.49 -15.15
CA LYS A 81 0.60 -3.86 -14.58
C LYS A 81 1.78 -3.16 -15.28
N GLU A 82 1.78 -3.10 -16.61
CA GLU A 82 2.89 -2.52 -17.37
C GLU A 82 3.07 -1.03 -17.12
N ASP A 83 1.96 -0.29 -17.03
CA ASP A 83 2.00 1.16 -16.86
C ASP A 83 2.39 1.56 -15.45
N VAL A 84 1.96 0.78 -14.45
CA VAL A 84 2.45 0.91 -13.06
C VAL A 84 3.96 0.64 -12.98
N ILE A 85 4.46 -0.39 -13.66
CA ILE A 85 5.92 -0.68 -13.73
C ILE A 85 6.68 0.48 -14.36
N LYS A 86 6.24 0.98 -15.52
CA LYS A 86 6.86 2.13 -16.20
C LYS A 86 6.88 3.36 -15.29
N TYR A 87 5.78 3.62 -14.58
CA TYR A 87 5.66 4.71 -13.63
C TYR A 87 6.71 4.61 -12.51
N LEU A 88 6.81 3.46 -11.84
CA LEU A 88 7.75 3.24 -10.75
C LEU A 88 9.22 3.32 -11.22
N MET A 89 9.55 2.69 -12.35
CA MET A 89 10.90 2.74 -12.93
C MET A 89 11.31 4.17 -13.30
N LYS A 90 10.39 4.98 -13.84
CA LYS A 90 10.68 6.39 -14.15
C LYS A 90 10.97 7.22 -12.90
N ARG A 91 10.33 6.92 -11.77
CA ARG A 91 10.59 7.62 -10.50
C ARG A 91 11.95 7.28 -9.91
N MET A 92 12.37 6.02 -10.00
CA MET A 92 13.66 5.56 -9.51
C MET A 92 14.87 6.15 -10.26
N ASN A 93 14.65 6.58 -11.51
CA ASN A 93 15.69 7.18 -12.37
C ASN A 93 15.75 8.73 -12.26
N ARG A 94 15.04 9.33 -11.31
CA ARG A 94 15.09 10.76 -11.01
C ARG A 94 15.97 11.01 -9.79
#